data_AF-A0A9C8ZHF0-F1
#
_entry.id   AF-A0A9C8ZHF0-F1
#
_cell.length_a   1.000
_cell.length_b   1.000
_cell.length_c   1.000
_cell.angle_alpha   90.00
_cell.angle_beta   90.00
_cell.angle_gamma   90.00
#
_symmetry.space_group_name_H-M   'P 1'
#
loop_
_entity.id
_entity.type
_entity.pdbx_description
1 polymer ?
#
loop_
_entity_poly.entity_id
_entity_poly.type
_entity_poly.pdbx_seq_one_letter_code
_entity_poly.pdbx_strand_id
1 'polypeptide(L)'
;MRQFRRKPKLTNMPHSPQQSSPTTTASPGSSHALPGIATLIYVLLLVYGTLFPLSGWQWPDGGLLNPRFPAWPEKLHSSDVLTNLLVYMPLGLLLGVLLRQRFSPWGVLILATSLGTGLSFLLEYLQTYLPLRVSSLADILLNGLGSLAGAGLLVLMNPGSSLQRRLLAFKHFWFKEDPLSQLGLVVLVLWATAQLFPLVPSLDMASLRAGLKPLWYTLNDIGRFEPWRTGVYALNITGLGLLTRHLLREGRPLLPLFGALVMTVLLLKVLVVGRQLSLEALGGAALGLLMLLLVRGDGRAVATLALCGAFLLEALQSGTGSATRAMNWIPFLGHMQSVLDMVDIITTAWPFVALAWLGLSYKPPRPMTIAVSGGLLVCFGTLTVEWLQQSLPGRYPDITDVALATLGWGLPWWYFARRFPRPTGQGVN
;
A
#
# COMPACT_ATOMS: atom_id res chain seq x y z
N MET A 1 22.03 25.63 85.97
CA MET A 1 23.35 25.08 85.57
C MET A 1 23.12 23.82 84.72
N ARG A 2 22.89 23.94 83.41
CA ARG A 2 23.84 23.61 82.32
C ARG A 2 24.81 22.44 82.63
N GLN A 3 24.51 21.25 82.10
CA GLN A 3 25.51 20.30 81.60
C GLN A 3 25.04 19.73 80.26
N PHE A 4 25.71 20.18 79.18
CA PHE A 4 25.58 19.63 77.83
C PHE A 4 26.34 18.30 77.76
N ARG A 5 25.61 17.21 77.47
CA ARG A 5 26.20 15.90 77.17
C ARG A 5 26.69 15.86 75.71
N ARG A 6 27.91 15.34 75.55
CA ARG A 6 28.65 15.17 74.29
C ARG A 6 27.92 14.25 73.28
N LYS A 7 28.03 14.59 71.99
CA LYS A 7 27.60 13.79 70.82
C LYS A 7 28.41 12.49 70.68
N PRO A 8 27.84 11.36 70.22
CA PRO A 8 28.60 10.25 69.67
C PRO A 8 28.97 10.48 68.20
N LYS A 9 30.11 9.88 67.80
CA LYS A 9 30.72 9.86 66.46
C LYS A 9 29.79 9.17 65.44
N LEU A 10 29.62 9.79 64.27
CA LEU A 10 29.05 9.15 63.09
C LEU A 10 30.08 8.18 62.49
N THR A 11 29.73 6.90 62.47
CA THR A 11 30.39 5.84 61.72
C THR A 11 29.98 5.94 60.24
N ASN A 12 30.97 5.77 59.37
CA ASN A 12 30.86 5.78 57.90
C ASN A 12 29.79 4.79 57.41
N MET A 13 28.83 5.27 56.60
CA MET A 13 28.01 4.42 55.73
C MET A 13 28.70 4.26 54.37
N PRO A 14 28.69 3.07 53.75
CA PRO A 14 29.21 2.86 52.40
C PRO A 14 28.27 3.49 51.36
N HIS A 15 28.85 4.26 50.44
CA HIS A 15 28.17 4.81 49.27
C HIS A 15 27.62 3.69 48.39
N SER A 16 26.29 3.69 48.18
CA SER A 16 25.64 2.92 47.13
C SER A 16 26.10 3.43 45.76
N PRO A 17 26.53 2.57 44.81
CA PRO A 17 26.80 3.02 43.45
C PRO A 17 25.47 3.38 42.78
N GLN A 18 25.32 4.66 42.41
CA GLN A 18 24.27 5.08 41.47
C GLN A 18 24.41 4.25 40.18
N GLN A 19 23.41 3.43 39.89
CA GLN A 19 23.23 2.85 38.57
C GLN A 19 22.95 4.00 37.59
N SER A 20 23.97 4.39 36.84
CA SER A 20 23.82 5.24 35.66
C SER A 20 23.10 4.42 34.59
N SER A 21 21.84 4.76 34.34
CA SER A 21 21.10 4.31 33.17
C SER A 21 21.91 4.67 31.92
N PRO A 22 22.18 3.73 30.99
CA PRO A 22 22.83 4.09 29.74
C PRO A 22 21.81 4.87 28.91
N THR A 23 21.96 6.19 28.89
CA THR A 23 21.29 7.05 27.92
C THR A 23 21.82 6.68 26.54
N THR A 24 21.13 5.78 25.84
CA THR A 24 21.36 5.52 24.42
C THR A 24 21.12 6.83 23.65
N THR A 25 22.20 7.57 23.42
CA THR A 25 22.25 8.68 22.48
C THR A 25 22.14 8.11 21.07
N ALA A 26 20.91 7.91 20.59
CA ALA A 26 20.67 7.68 19.17
C ALA A 26 21.21 8.87 18.39
N SER A 27 22.13 8.63 17.44
CA SER A 27 22.72 9.69 16.60
C SER A 27 21.63 10.49 15.86
N PRO A 28 21.68 11.84 15.79
CA PRO A 28 20.61 12.66 15.23
C PRO A 28 20.42 12.57 13.70
N GLY A 29 21.31 11.88 12.97
CA GLY A 29 21.37 11.93 11.51
C GLY A 29 20.42 11.00 10.73
N SER A 30 19.62 10.16 11.40
CA SER A 30 18.87 9.06 10.73
C SER A 30 17.35 9.27 10.60
N SER A 31 16.77 10.31 11.21
CA SER A 31 15.31 10.42 11.34
C SER A 31 14.59 10.91 10.06
N HIS A 32 15.29 11.62 9.17
CA HIS A 32 14.70 12.21 7.95
C HIS A 32 15.12 11.55 6.63
N ALA A 33 16.19 10.76 6.63
CA ALA A 33 16.70 10.15 5.39
C ALA A 33 15.64 9.27 4.72
N LEU A 34 14.90 8.50 5.52
CA LEU A 34 13.86 7.60 5.02
C LEU A 34 12.66 8.35 4.40
N PRO A 35 11.97 9.27 5.12
CA PRO A 35 10.91 10.07 4.51
C PRO A 35 11.40 10.88 3.31
N GLY A 36 12.62 11.43 3.36
CA GLY A 36 13.19 12.21 2.25
C GLY A 36 13.39 11.38 0.98
N ILE A 37 13.97 10.18 1.11
CA ILE A 37 14.11 9.23 0.00
C ILE A 37 12.74 8.81 -0.54
N ALA A 38 11.78 8.52 0.33
CA ALA A 38 10.43 8.16 -0.08
C ALA A 38 9.73 9.29 -0.85
N THR A 39 9.86 10.54 -0.40
CA THR A 39 9.35 11.73 -1.11
C THR A 39 10.02 11.85 -2.47
N LEU A 40 11.36 11.72 -2.55
CA LEU A 40 12.08 11.83 -3.81
C LEU A 40 11.63 10.75 -4.81
N ILE A 41 11.57 9.48 -4.39
CA ILE A 41 11.09 8.38 -5.24
C ILE A 41 9.67 8.66 -5.70
N TYR A 42 8.79 9.13 -4.81
CA TYR A 42 7.40 9.43 -5.17
C TYR A 42 7.29 10.59 -6.18
N VAL A 43 8.07 11.66 -5.99
CA VAL A 43 8.16 12.76 -6.97
C VAL A 43 8.65 12.24 -8.32
N LEU A 44 9.67 11.39 -8.35
CA LEU A 44 10.17 10.80 -9.60
C LEU A 44 9.10 9.92 -10.27
N LEU A 45 8.29 9.18 -9.51
CA LEU A 45 7.16 8.41 -10.05
C LEU A 45 6.08 9.31 -10.64
N LEU A 46 5.76 10.44 -9.98
CA LEU A 46 4.82 11.44 -10.52
C LEU A 46 5.35 12.04 -11.82
N VAL A 47 6.61 12.50 -11.83
CA VAL A 47 7.26 13.05 -13.04
C VAL A 47 7.25 12.02 -14.17
N TYR A 48 7.63 10.78 -13.88
CA TYR A 48 7.63 9.70 -14.87
C TYR A 48 6.23 9.43 -15.42
N GLY A 49 5.22 9.27 -14.56
CA GLY A 49 3.86 8.98 -14.98
C GLY A 49 3.21 10.11 -15.77
N THR A 50 3.48 11.36 -15.41
CA THR A 50 2.92 12.53 -16.11
C THR A 50 3.59 12.78 -17.45
N LEU A 51 4.91 12.57 -17.56
CA LEU A 51 5.67 12.84 -18.79
C LEU A 51 5.83 11.62 -19.71
N PHE A 52 5.33 10.45 -19.32
CA PHE A 52 5.33 9.24 -20.14
C PHE A 52 4.65 9.47 -21.51
N PRO A 53 5.22 9.03 -22.65
CA PRO A 53 6.36 8.10 -22.82
C PRO A 53 7.77 8.74 -22.85
N LEU A 54 7.92 10.01 -22.47
CA LEU A 54 9.18 10.78 -22.53
C LEU A 54 9.71 11.00 -23.96
N SER A 55 8.93 10.68 -24.99
CA SER A 55 9.26 10.83 -26.41
C SER A 55 8.20 11.66 -27.14
N GLY A 56 8.55 12.15 -28.34
CA GLY A 56 7.59 12.87 -29.20
C GLY A 56 7.36 14.34 -28.83
N TRP A 57 8.29 14.93 -28.07
CA TRP A 57 8.26 16.35 -27.69
C TRP A 57 8.25 17.26 -28.92
N GLN A 58 7.32 18.21 -28.95
CA GLN A 58 7.24 19.25 -29.98
C GLN A 58 7.51 20.61 -29.33
N TRP A 59 8.65 21.18 -29.66
CA TRP A 59 9.03 22.51 -29.18
C TRP A 59 8.38 23.58 -30.06
N PRO A 60 7.82 24.66 -29.48
CA PRO A 60 7.24 25.74 -30.26
C PRO A 60 8.33 26.50 -31.03
N ASP A 61 7.98 26.99 -32.23
CA ASP A 61 8.89 27.70 -33.13
C ASP A 61 9.47 29.01 -32.53
N GLY A 62 8.93 29.49 -31.40
CA GLY A 62 9.39 30.67 -30.64
C GLY A 62 10.10 30.37 -29.31
N GLY A 63 10.39 29.10 -29.01
CA GLY A 63 10.99 28.67 -27.74
C GLY A 63 10.11 28.95 -26.51
N LEU A 64 10.71 28.95 -25.32
CA LEU A 64 10.01 29.15 -24.03
C LEU A 64 9.34 30.53 -23.86
N LEU A 65 9.54 31.45 -24.81
CA LEU A 65 9.04 32.83 -24.75
C LEU A 65 7.62 32.99 -25.32
N ASN A 66 7.02 31.92 -25.85
CA ASN A 66 5.59 31.87 -26.20
C ASN A 66 4.89 30.76 -25.38
N PRO A 67 4.69 30.97 -24.07
CA PRO A 67 4.15 29.95 -23.18
C PRO A 67 2.70 29.63 -23.54
N ARG A 68 2.41 28.35 -23.77
CA ARG A 68 1.04 27.85 -23.82
C ARG A 68 0.60 27.56 -22.40
N PHE A 69 -0.51 28.14 -21.97
CA PHE A 69 -1.06 27.87 -20.64
C PHE A 69 -2.17 26.82 -20.71
N PRO A 70 -2.30 25.99 -19.66
CA PRO A 70 -3.39 25.02 -19.57
C PRO A 70 -4.75 25.72 -19.59
N ALA A 71 -5.70 25.20 -20.35
CA ALA A 71 -7.07 25.71 -20.37
C ALA A 71 -7.93 25.01 -19.30
N TRP A 72 -9.10 25.58 -18.98
CA TRP A 72 -10.10 24.85 -18.22
C TRP A 72 -10.77 23.80 -19.13
N PRO A 73 -10.97 22.55 -18.67
CA PRO A 73 -11.52 21.49 -19.53
C PRO A 73 -13.02 21.69 -19.76
N GLU A 74 -13.50 21.33 -20.95
CA GLU A 74 -14.94 21.41 -21.29
C GLU A 74 -15.81 20.47 -20.45
N LYS A 75 -15.25 19.32 -20.03
CA LYS A 75 -15.92 18.31 -19.20
C LYS A 75 -14.95 17.80 -18.13
N LEU A 76 -15.46 17.65 -16.91
CA LEU A 76 -14.75 17.06 -15.78
C LEU A 76 -15.34 15.69 -15.49
N HIS A 77 -14.57 14.62 -15.68
CA HIS A 77 -14.98 13.27 -15.32
C HIS A 77 -14.65 12.98 -13.85
N SER A 78 -15.55 12.29 -13.14
CA SER A 78 -15.35 11.97 -11.71
C SER A 78 -14.14 11.07 -11.47
N SER A 79 -13.77 10.23 -12.44
CA SER A 79 -12.55 9.43 -12.42
C SER A 79 -11.30 10.30 -12.36
N ASP A 80 -11.28 11.37 -13.14
CA ASP A 80 -10.11 12.23 -13.30
C ASP A 80 -9.95 13.10 -12.06
N VAL A 81 -11.07 13.65 -11.56
CA VAL A 81 -11.16 14.35 -10.28
C VAL A 81 -10.57 13.52 -9.14
N LEU A 82 -11.00 12.26 -9.02
CA LEU A 82 -10.57 11.40 -7.92
C LEU A 82 -9.12 10.94 -8.11
N THR A 83 -8.72 10.62 -9.34
CA THR A 83 -7.34 10.19 -9.64
C THR A 83 -6.35 11.29 -9.31
N ASN A 84 -6.58 12.51 -9.78
CA ASN A 84 -5.70 13.65 -9.53
C ASN A 84 -5.60 13.97 -8.03
N LEU A 85 -6.72 13.91 -7.30
CA LEU A 85 -6.72 14.06 -5.85
C LEU A 85 -5.90 12.96 -5.15
N LEU A 86 -6.15 11.70 -5.47
CA LEU A 86 -5.54 10.54 -4.80
C LEU A 86 -4.05 10.38 -5.14
N VAL A 87 -3.64 10.69 -6.37
CA VAL A 87 -2.25 10.58 -6.82
C VAL A 87 -1.35 11.61 -6.12
N TYR A 88 -1.84 12.81 -5.83
CA TYR A 88 -1.05 13.82 -5.10
C TYR A 88 -1.20 13.75 -3.57
N MET A 89 -2.18 13.03 -3.04
CA MET A 89 -2.37 12.89 -1.60
C MET A 89 -1.15 12.28 -0.86
N PRO A 90 -0.51 11.19 -1.34
CA PRO A 90 0.71 10.69 -0.71
C PRO A 90 1.87 11.69 -0.73
N LEU A 91 2.00 12.50 -1.79
CA LEU A 91 3.02 13.56 -1.86
C LEU A 91 2.83 14.57 -0.73
N GLY A 92 1.60 15.07 -0.56
CA GLY A 92 1.26 16.00 0.52
C GLY A 92 1.56 15.44 1.92
N LEU A 93 1.25 14.17 2.15
CA LEU A 93 1.55 13.49 3.41
C LEU A 93 3.07 13.39 3.65
N LEU A 94 3.83 12.96 2.63
CA LEU A 94 5.28 12.79 2.71
C LEU A 94 6.01 14.12 2.92
N LEU A 95 5.62 15.16 2.18
CA LEU A 95 6.09 16.53 2.41
C LEU A 95 5.74 17.01 3.81
N GLY A 96 4.52 16.74 4.27
CA GLY A 96 4.12 17.06 5.63
C GLY A 96 5.02 16.42 6.68
N VAL A 97 5.43 15.16 6.51
CA VAL A 97 6.31 14.45 7.45
C VAL A 97 7.68 15.13 7.55
N LEU A 98 8.19 15.65 6.43
CA LEU A 98 9.45 16.41 6.37
C LEU A 98 9.31 17.80 7.02
N LEU A 99 8.18 18.46 6.81
CA LEU A 99 7.95 19.85 7.22
C LEU A 99 7.52 19.98 8.70
N ARG A 100 6.80 19.00 9.26
CA ARG A 100 6.19 19.10 10.61
C ARG A 100 7.17 19.32 11.77
N GLN A 101 8.46 19.08 11.57
CA GLN A 101 9.47 19.32 12.60
C GLN A 101 9.93 20.78 12.66
N ARG A 102 9.76 21.54 11.58
CA ARG A 102 10.26 22.92 11.45
C ARG A 102 9.14 23.96 11.39
N PHE A 103 7.94 23.56 11.02
CA PHE A 103 6.83 24.47 10.76
C PHE A 103 5.62 24.14 11.63
N SER A 104 4.82 25.17 11.94
CA SER A 104 3.52 25.01 12.58
C SER A 104 2.58 24.19 11.68
N PRO A 105 1.48 23.63 12.23
CA PRO A 105 0.49 22.91 11.42
C PRO A 105 0.02 23.69 10.18
N TRP A 106 -0.26 24.99 10.34
CA TRP A 106 -0.60 25.87 9.21
C TRP A 106 0.53 26.02 8.21
N GLY A 107 1.77 26.19 8.67
CA GLY A 107 2.95 26.26 7.81
C GLY A 107 3.16 24.97 7.02
N VAL A 108 2.91 23.80 7.63
CA VAL A 108 2.95 22.50 6.96
C VAL A 108 1.91 22.42 5.83
N LEU A 109 0.66 22.83 6.09
CA LEU A 109 -0.40 22.81 5.08
C LEU A 109 -0.06 23.71 3.90
N ILE A 110 0.37 24.96 4.17
CA ILE A 110 0.72 25.93 3.13
C ILE A 110 1.89 25.41 2.29
N LEU A 111 3.01 25.03 2.93
CA LEU A 111 4.21 24.62 2.21
C LEU A 111 4.02 23.31 1.43
N ALA A 112 3.39 22.29 2.02
CA ALA A 112 3.15 21.02 1.33
C ALA A 112 2.21 21.21 0.13
N THR A 113 1.15 22.02 0.28
CA THR A 113 0.23 22.35 -0.82
C THR A 113 0.94 23.14 -1.90
N SER A 114 1.68 24.19 -1.56
CA SER A 114 2.40 25.02 -2.54
C SER A 114 3.44 24.22 -3.32
N LEU A 115 4.18 23.31 -2.66
CA LEU A 115 5.15 22.44 -3.34
C LEU A 115 4.46 21.43 -4.27
N GLY A 116 3.36 20.83 -3.83
CA GLY A 116 2.57 19.91 -4.66
C GLY A 116 1.94 20.60 -5.87
N THR A 117 1.29 21.74 -5.67
CA THR A 117 0.74 22.58 -6.74
C THR A 117 1.83 23.08 -7.69
N GLY A 118 2.99 23.48 -7.16
CA GLY A 118 4.14 23.92 -7.96
C GLY A 118 4.70 22.80 -8.84
N LEU A 119 4.83 21.58 -8.31
CA LEU A 119 5.18 20.40 -9.10
C LEU A 119 4.14 20.12 -10.18
N SER A 120 2.85 20.16 -9.83
CA SER A 120 1.78 19.94 -10.81
C SER A 120 1.81 20.98 -11.91
N PHE A 121 1.96 22.26 -11.58
CA PHE A 121 2.08 23.34 -12.56
C PHE A 121 3.26 23.12 -13.50
N LEU A 122 4.43 22.73 -12.97
CA LEU A 122 5.60 22.44 -13.78
C LEU A 122 5.36 21.28 -14.75
N LEU A 123 4.78 20.18 -14.27
CA LEU A 123 4.50 19.01 -15.11
C LEU A 123 3.43 19.31 -16.16
N GLU A 124 2.39 20.02 -15.76
CA GLU A 124 1.30 20.47 -16.63
C GLU A 124 1.83 21.38 -17.76
N TYR A 125 2.68 22.34 -17.40
CA TYR A 125 3.36 23.20 -18.35
C TYR A 125 4.23 22.40 -19.33
N LEU A 126 5.01 21.43 -18.85
CA LEU A 126 5.81 20.56 -19.70
C LEU A 126 4.95 19.70 -20.65
N GLN A 127 3.77 19.26 -20.20
CA GLN A 127 2.85 18.49 -21.03
C GLN A 127 2.28 19.28 -22.21
N THR A 128 2.30 20.62 -22.17
CA THR A 128 1.91 21.43 -23.35
C THR A 128 2.80 21.22 -24.57
N TYR A 129 3.98 20.62 -24.38
CA TYR A 129 4.94 20.23 -25.41
C TYR A 129 4.81 18.76 -25.84
N LEU A 130 3.86 18.01 -25.26
CA LEU A 130 3.57 16.62 -25.62
C LEU A 130 2.27 16.57 -26.45
N PRO A 131 2.33 16.22 -27.75
CA PRO A 131 1.21 16.36 -28.70
C PRO A 131 -0.06 15.57 -28.36
N LEU A 132 0.08 14.52 -27.55
CA LEU A 132 -0.98 13.56 -27.22
C LEU A 132 -1.59 13.79 -25.83
N ARG A 133 -1.21 14.86 -25.12
CA ARG A 133 -1.73 15.16 -23.78
C ARG A 133 -2.49 16.47 -23.78
N VAL A 134 -3.68 16.45 -23.19
CA VAL A 134 -4.48 17.65 -22.97
C VAL A 134 -4.08 18.20 -21.62
N SER A 135 -3.53 19.41 -21.65
CA SER A 135 -3.13 20.08 -20.43
C SER A 135 -4.33 20.82 -19.80
N SER A 136 -4.53 20.70 -18.49
CA SER A 136 -5.73 21.15 -17.77
C SER A 136 -5.43 21.94 -16.49
N LEU A 137 -5.99 23.14 -16.37
CA LEU A 137 -5.91 23.93 -15.13
C LEU A 137 -6.64 23.24 -13.97
N ALA A 138 -7.67 22.44 -14.27
CA ALA A 138 -8.39 21.68 -13.26
C ALA A 138 -7.48 20.64 -12.59
N ASP A 139 -6.54 20.05 -13.33
CA ASP A 139 -5.63 19.03 -12.81
C ASP A 139 -4.66 19.65 -11.81
N ILE A 140 -4.14 20.86 -12.08
CA ILE A 140 -3.32 21.62 -11.13
C ILE A 140 -4.08 21.86 -9.82
N LEU A 141 -5.34 22.29 -9.91
CA LEU A 141 -6.17 22.53 -8.72
C LEU A 141 -6.41 21.23 -7.93
N LEU A 142 -6.79 20.15 -8.62
CA LEU A 142 -7.09 18.86 -8.01
C LEU A 142 -5.85 18.22 -7.36
N ASN A 143 -4.70 18.30 -8.03
CA ASN A 143 -3.41 17.84 -7.51
C ASN A 143 -2.98 18.66 -6.27
N GLY A 144 -3.21 19.98 -6.31
CA GLY A 144 -3.02 20.86 -5.16
C GLY A 144 -3.93 20.48 -3.98
N LEU A 145 -5.22 20.25 -4.23
CA LEU A 145 -6.18 19.78 -3.21
C LEU A 145 -5.81 18.39 -2.67
N GLY A 146 -5.29 17.50 -3.51
CA GLY A 146 -4.76 16.20 -3.10
C GLY A 146 -3.61 16.37 -2.12
N SER A 147 -2.63 17.22 -2.47
CA SER A 147 -1.49 17.56 -1.61
C SER A 147 -1.94 18.17 -0.27
N LEU A 148 -2.93 19.07 -0.31
CA LEU A 148 -3.55 19.65 0.89
C LEU A 148 -4.20 18.56 1.76
N ALA A 149 -4.97 17.66 1.16
CA ALA A 149 -5.64 16.58 1.88
C ALA A 149 -4.62 15.63 2.56
N GLY A 150 -3.52 15.31 1.86
CA GLY A 150 -2.44 14.49 2.41
C GLY A 150 -1.74 15.14 3.61
N ALA A 151 -1.39 16.41 3.49
CA ALA A 151 -0.81 17.19 4.59
C ALA A 151 -1.82 17.38 5.74
N GLY A 152 -3.09 17.60 5.40
CA GLY A 152 -4.21 17.69 6.33
C GLY A 152 -4.38 16.43 7.17
N LEU A 153 -4.33 15.25 6.53
CA LEU A 153 -4.39 13.97 7.22
C LEU A 153 -3.29 13.84 8.27
N LEU A 154 -2.06 14.23 7.92
CA LEU A 154 -0.93 14.23 8.86
C LEU A 154 -1.17 15.18 10.04
N VAL A 155 -1.63 16.40 9.77
CA VAL A 155 -1.89 17.42 10.81
C VAL A 155 -3.02 16.98 11.74
N LEU A 156 -4.11 16.40 11.20
CA LEU A 156 -5.22 15.84 11.97
C LEU A 156 -4.78 14.66 12.84
N MET A 157 -3.77 13.91 12.38
CA MET A 157 -3.16 12.79 13.11
C MET A 157 -1.97 13.21 13.98
N ASN A 158 -1.82 14.50 14.30
CA ASN A 158 -0.74 14.99 15.15
C ASN A 158 -0.68 14.25 16.50
N PRO A 159 0.53 14.01 17.04
CA PRO A 159 0.72 13.43 18.37
C PRO A 159 -0.11 14.14 19.44
N GLY A 160 -1.01 13.42 20.10
CA GLY A 160 -1.88 13.96 21.15
C GLY A 160 -3.18 14.60 20.67
N SER A 161 -3.55 14.46 19.39
CA SER A 161 -4.90 14.82 18.93
C SER A 161 -5.96 13.85 19.48
N SER A 162 -7.21 14.32 19.63
CA SER A 162 -8.33 13.48 20.07
C SER A 162 -8.60 12.33 19.08
N LEU A 163 -8.49 12.62 17.78
CA LEU A 163 -8.63 11.63 16.71
C LEU A 163 -7.56 10.53 16.83
N GLN A 164 -6.29 10.91 16.95
CA GLN A 164 -5.21 9.93 17.09
C GLN A 164 -5.40 9.07 18.35
N ARG A 165 -5.77 9.67 19.50
CA ARG A 165 -6.07 8.91 20.72
C ARG A 165 -7.20 7.91 20.52
N ARG A 166 -8.29 8.31 19.85
CA ARG A 166 -9.43 7.41 19.54
C ARG A 166 -9.03 6.28 18.60
N LEU A 167 -8.28 6.58 17.54
CA LEU A 167 -7.79 5.58 16.59
C LEU A 167 -6.81 4.60 17.24
N LEU A 168 -5.91 5.09 18.09
CA LEU A 168 -5.04 4.23 18.88
C LEU A 168 -5.85 3.39 19.86
N ALA A 169 -6.78 3.95 20.62
CA ALA A 169 -7.63 3.19 21.53
C ALA A 169 -8.42 2.09 20.80
N PHE A 170 -9.00 2.41 19.63
CA PHE A 170 -9.66 1.43 18.76
C PHE A 170 -8.69 0.33 18.32
N LYS A 171 -7.49 0.70 17.85
CA LYS A 171 -6.45 -0.26 17.47
C LYS A 171 -6.08 -1.16 18.64
N HIS A 172 -5.82 -0.59 19.81
CA HIS A 172 -5.42 -1.34 21.01
C HIS A 172 -6.55 -2.23 21.51
N PHE A 173 -7.81 -1.86 21.31
CA PHE A 173 -8.96 -2.69 21.67
C PHE A 173 -9.04 -3.95 20.80
N TRP A 174 -8.89 -3.82 19.48
CA TRP A 174 -9.10 -4.94 18.54
C TRP A 174 -7.83 -5.73 18.19
N PHE A 175 -6.68 -5.09 18.10
CA PHE A 175 -5.45 -5.64 17.52
C PHE A 175 -4.30 -5.72 18.54
N LYS A 176 -3.38 -6.68 18.32
CA LYS A 176 -2.18 -6.84 19.16
C LYS A 176 -1.28 -5.61 19.06
N GLU A 177 -0.63 -5.28 20.17
CA GLU A 177 0.39 -4.23 20.26
C GLU A 177 1.73 -4.75 19.74
N ASP A 178 1.80 -5.00 18.43
CA ASP A 178 3.02 -5.38 17.72
C ASP A 178 3.27 -4.35 16.60
N PRO A 179 4.51 -3.88 16.38
CA PRO A 179 4.88 -3.12 15.18
C PRO A 179 4.41 -3.79 13.88
N LEU A 180 4.44 -5.13 13.79
CA LEU A 180 3.96 -5.89 12.63
C LEU A 180 2.43 -5.82 12.47
N SER A 181 1.68 -5.55 13.55
CA SER A 181 0.22 -5.35 13.48
C SER A 181 -0.15 -4.21 12.53
N GLN A 182 0.65 -3.13 12.49
CA GLN A 182 0.44 -2.02 11.56
C GLN A 182 0.65 -2.45 10.10
N LEU A 183 1.69 -3.22 9.82
CA LEU A 183 1.95 -3.72 8.47
C LEU A 183 0.83 -4.68 8.02
N GLY A 184 0.31 -5.53 8.91
CA GLY A 184 -0.82 -6.40 8.58
C GLY A 184 -2.12 -5.63 8.32
N LEU A 185 -2.37 -4.53 9.04
CA LEU A 185 -3.47 -3.62 8.73
C LEU A 185 -3.28 -2.95 7.36
N VAL A 186 -2.05 -2.57 7.01
CA VAL A 186 -1.73 -2.04 5.68
C VAL A 186 -2.04 -3.10 4.60
N VAL A 187 -1.72 -4.37 4.83
CA VAL A 187 -2.10 -5.47 3.91
C VAL A 187 -3.61 -5.55 3.71
N LEU A 188 -4.41 -5.47 4.77
CA LEU A 188 -5.87 -5.47 4.67
C LEU A 188 -6.41 -4.27 3.89
N VAL A 189 -5.83 -3.09 4.11
CA VAL A 189 -6.18 -1.88 3.36
C VAL A 189 -5.78 -2.01 1.90
N LEU A 190 -4.57 -2.49 1.59
CA LEU A 190 -4.12 -2.70 0.21
C LEU A 190 -5.02 -3.69 -0.53
N TRP A 191 -5.39 -4.81 0.10
CA TRP A 191 -6.35 -5.74 -0.47
C TRP A 191 -7.71 -5.08 -0.73
N ALA A 192 -8.28 -4.40 0.26
CA ALA A 192 -9.58 -3.73 0.09
C ALA A 192 -9.54 -2.66 -1.00
N THR A 193 -8.44 -1.90 -1.08
CA THR A 193 -8.23 -0.90 -2.15
C THR A 193 -8.10 -1.57 -3.51
N ALA A 194 -7.36 -2.69 -3.64
CA ALA A 194 -7.28 -3.43 -4.91
C ALA A 194 -8.67 -3.88 -5.39
N GLN A 195 -9.56 -4.25 -4.47
CA GLN A 195 -10.93 -4.64 -4.79
C GLN A 195 -11.83 -3.45 -5.18
N LEU A 196 -11.56 -2.24 -4.66
CA LEU A 196 -12.44 -1.07 -4.75
C LEU A 196 -11.90 0.07 -5.62
N PHE A 197 -10.66 0.02 -6.10
CA PHE A 197 -10.10 1.03 -7.02
C PHE A 197 -10.93 1.05 -8.33
N PRO A 198 -11.25 2.20 -8.96
CA PRO A 198 -10.71 3.54 -8.75
C PRO A 198 -11.35 4.33 -7.60
N LEU A 199 -12.14 3.70 -6.73
CA LEU A 199 -12.82 4.34 -5.61
C LEU A 199 -13.85 5.41 -6.03
N VAL A 200 -14.32 5.36 -7.28
CA VAL A 200 -15.35 6.26 -7.83
C VAL A 200 -16.73 5.67 -7.55
N PRO A 201 -17.46 6.12 -6.51
CA PRO A 201 -18.80 5.63 -6.25
C PRO A 201 -19.79 6.15 -7.31
N SER A 202 -20.72 5.31 -7.73
CA SER A 202 -21.83 5.67 -8.61
C SER A 202 -23.10 4.94 -8.16
N LEU A 203 -24.15 5.72 -7.95
CA LEU A 203 -25.51 5.23 -7.68
C LEU A 203 -26.39 5.23 -8.93
N ASP A 204 -25.80 5.48 -10.10
CA ASP A 204 -26.52 5.38 -11.37
C ASP A 204 -26.98 3.93 -11.60
N MET A 205 -28.23 3.78 -12.01
CA MET A 205 -28.84 2.49 -12.28
C MET A 205 -28.06 1.70 -13.34
N ALA A 206 -27.47 2.37 -14.34
CA ALA A 206 -26.65 1.70 -15.34
C ALA A 206 -25.38 1.10 -14.72
N SER A 207 -24.67 1.85 -13.88
CA SER A 207 -23.49 1.38 -13.13
C SER A 207 -23.81 0.23 -12.20
N LEU A 208 -24.90 0.33 -11.43
CA LEU A 208 -25.32 -0.73 -10.50
C LEU A 208 -25.69 -2.02 -11.25
N ARG A 209 -26.42 -1.91 -12.36
CA ARG A 209 -26.73 -3.05 -13.23
C ARG A 209 -25.47 -3.66 -13.83
N ALA A 210 -24.52 -2.84 -14.28
CA ALA A 210 -23.24 -3.31 -14.80
C ALA A 210 -22.44 -4.06 -13.72
N GLY A 211 -22.45 -3.58 -12.48
CA GLY A 211 -21.78 -4.22 -11.35
C GLY A 211 -22.36 -5.58 -10.97
N LEU A 212 -23.66 -5.80 -11.17
CA LEU A 212 -24.33 -7.08 -10.90
C LEU A 212 -24.44 -8.00 -12.12
N LYS A 213 -24.06 -7.51 -13.31
CA LYS A 213 -24.25 -8.22 -14.59
C LYS A 213 -23.58 -9.61 -14.61
N PRO A 214 -22.33 -9.81 -14.15
CA PRO A 214 -21.71 -11.13 -14.16
C PRO A 214 -22.41 -12.10 -13.22
N LEU A 215 -22.76 -11.65 -12.00
CA LEU A 215 -23.51 -12.47 -11.06
C LEU A 215 -24.83 -12.95 -11.67
N TRP A 216 -25.59 -12.06 -12.29
CA TRP A 216 -26.84 -12.42 -12.96
C TRP A 216 -26.62 -13.41 -14.10
N TYR A 217 -25.60 -13.22 -14.94
CA TYR A 217 -25.34 -14.12 -16.06
C TYR A 217 -24.90 -15.51 -15.62
N THR A 218 -24.00 -15.63 -14.66
CA THR A 218 -23.56 -16.94 -14.16
C THR A 218 -24.69 -17.68 -13.44
N LEU A 219 -25.61 -16.97 -12.79
CA LEU A 219 -26.80 -17.59 -12.17
C LEU A 219 -27.81 -18.13 -13.18
N ASN A 220 -27.94 -17.49 -14.36
CA ASN A 220 -28.86 -17.94 -15.41
C ASN A 220 -28.23 -18.97 -16.36
N ASP A 221 -26.90 -19.00 -16.45
CA ASP A 221 -26.14 -19.92 -17.28
C ASP A 221 -24.89 -20.37 -16.53
N ILE A 222 -25.02 -21.48 -15.79
CA ILE A 222 -23.95 -22.04 -14.97
C ILE A 222 -22.73 -22.46 -15.80
N GLY A 223 -22.89 -22.64 -17.12
CA GLY A 223 -21.78 -22.92 -18.03
C GLY A 223 -20.76 -21.79 -18.13
N ARG A 224 -21.12 -20.57 -17.70
CA ARG A 224 -20.23 -19.40 -17.62
C ARG A 224 -19.44 -19.33 -16.32
N PHE A 225 -19.72 -20.21 -15.37
CA PHE A 225 -19.00 -20.26 -14.12
C PHE A 225 -17.54 -20.64 -14.37
N GLU A 226 -16.62 -19.88 -13.79
CA GLU A 226 -15.18 -20.11 -13.93
C GLU A 226 -14.59 -20.63 -12.61
N PRO A 227 -14.44 -21.97 -12.43
CA PRO A 227 -14.02 -22.54 -11.15
C PRO A 227 -12.66 -22.05 -10.66
N TRP A 228 -11.75 -21.76 -11.60
CA TRP A 228 -10.42 -21.24 -11.28
C TRP A 228 -10.48 -19.86 -10.60
N ARG A 229 -11.41 -18.97 -11.00
CA ARG A 229 -11.61 -17.67 -10.34
C ARG A 229 -12.07 -17.85 -8.91
N THR A 230 -12.99 -18.80 -8.67
CA THR A 230 -13.40 -19.18 -7.31
C THR A 230 -12.22 -19.67 -6.49
N GLY A 231 -11.34 -20.48 -7.08
CA GLY A 231 -10.10 -20.93 -6.46
C GLY A 231 -9.18 -19.77 -6.06
N VAL A 232 -8.94 -18.81 -6.95
CA VAL A 232 -8.12 -17.60 -6.67
C VAL A 232 -8.71 -16.81 -5.49
N TYR A 233 -10.02 -16.52 -5.53
CA TYR A 233 -10.69 -15.83 -4.43
C TYR A 233 -10.60 -16.62 -3.12
N ALA A 234 -10.84 -17.93 -3.14
CA ALA A 234 -10.78 -18.77 -1.95
C ALA A 234 -9.39 -18.73 -1.32
N LEU A 235 -8.34 -18.90 -2.11
CA LEU A 235 -6.96 -18.88 -1.64
C LEU A 235 -6.56 -17.50 -1.09
N ASN A 236 -6.92 -16.41 -1.77
CA ASN A 236 -6.68 -15.05 -1.28
C ASN A 236 -7.39 -14.78 0.05
N ILE A 237 -8.68 -15.13 0.17
CA ILE A 237 -9.47 -14.95 1.39
C ILE A 237 -8.95 -15.84 2.53
N THR A 238 -8.54 -17.08 2.26
CA THR A 238 -7.90 -17.95 3.25
C THR A 238 -6.58 -17.37 3.76
N GLY A 239 -5.70 -16.95 2.85
CA GLY A 239 -4.41 -16.36 3.20
C GLY A 239 -4.56 -15.09 4.04
N LEU A 240 -5.44 -14.19 3.62
CA LEU A 240 -5.72 -12.94 4.32
C LEU A 240 -6.43 -13.16 5.66
N GLY A 241 -7.34 -14.13 5.75
CA GLY A 241 -8.03 -14.48 6.99
C GLY A 241 -7.09 -15.10 8.04
N LEU A 242 -6.19 -15.98 7.60
CA LEU A 242 -5.16 -16.56 8.46
C LEU A 242 -4.14 -15.50 8.91
N LEU A 243 -3.79 -14.54 8.05
CA LEU A 243 -3.00 -13.37 8.45
C LEU A 243 -3.74 -12.55 9.52
N THR A 244 -5.02 -12.25 9.30
CA THR A 244 -5.86 -11.46 10.22
C THR A 244 -6.00 -12.10 11.59
N ARG A 245 -6.03 -13.43 11.67
CA ARG A 245 -6.01 -14.20 12.94
C ARG A 245 -4.88 -13.76 13.87
N HIS A 246 -3.71 -13.45 13.29
CA HIS A 246 -2.53 -13.06 14.04
C HIS A 246 -2.48 -11.56 14.37
N LEU A 247 -3.30 -10.74 13.71
CA LEU A 247 -3.44 -9.32 14.01
C LEU A 247 -4.37 -9.07 15.19
N LEU A 248 -5.45 -9.84 15.29
CA LEU A 248 -6.47 -9.67 16.33
C LEU A 248 -5.94 -10.06 17.73
N ARG A 249 -6.43 -9.38 18.77
CA ARG A 249 -6.19 -9.78 20.16
C ARG A 249 -6.87 -11.12 20.46
N GLU A 250 -6.31 -11.83 21.42
CA GLU A 250 -6.90 -13.07 21.93
C GLU A 250 -8.34 -12.85 22.41
N GLY A 251 -9.22 -13.81 22.13
CA GLY A 251 -10.65 -13.75 22.45
C GLY A 251 -11.52 -12.96 21.47
N ARG A 252 -10.95 -12.31 20.43
CA ARG A 252 -11.76 -11.62 19.40
C ARG A 252 -12.32 -12.61 18.37
N PRO A 253 -13.60 -12.47 17.96
CA PRO A 253 -14.22 -13.42 17.06
C PRO A 253 -13.78 -13.16 15.61
N LEU A 254 -12.74 -13.88 15.15
CA LEU A 254 -12.15 -13.72 13.82
C LEU A 254 -13.18 -13.85 12.70
N LEU A 255 -13.98 -14.93 12.70
CA LEU A 255 -14.85 -15.26 11.58
C LEU A 255 -15.92 -14.18 11.29
N PRO A 256 -16.71 -13.68 12.26
CA PRO A 256 -17.69 -12.63 11.97
C PRO A 256 -17.02 -11.29 11.63
N LEU A 257 -15.89 -10.94 12.26
CA LEU A 257 -15.20 -9.68 11.95
C LEU A 257 -14.59 -9.69 10.54
N PHE A 258 -13.85 -10.74 10.21
CA PHE A 258 -13.23 -10.87 8.89
C PHE A 258 -14.27 -11.16 7.81
N GLY A 259 -15.27 -11.98 8.09
CA GLY A 259 -16.40 -12.21 7.19
C GLY A 259 -17.18 -10.91 6.91
N ALA A 260 -17.45 -10.09 7.92
CA ALA A 260 -18.08 -8.78 7.72
C ALA A 260 -17.21 -7.84 6.88
N LEU A 261 -15.89 -7.82 7.11
CA LEU A 261 -14.95 -7.05 6.28
C LEU A 261 -15.02 -7.50 4.81
N VAL A 262 -14.93 -8.81 4.56
CA VAL A 262 -14.96 -9.37 3.19
C VAL A 262 -16.28 -9.07 2.50
N MET A 263 -17.41 -9.30 3.17
CA MET A 263 -18.73 -9.01 2.61
C MET A 263 -18.93 -7.53 2.35
N THR A 264 -18.48 -6.66 3.26
CA THR A 264 -18.56 -5.21 3.06
C THR A 264 -17.77 -4.80 1.82
N VAL A 265 -16.53 -5.27 1.66
CA VAL A 265 -15.71 -4.96 0.48
C VAL A 265 -16.38 -5.47 -0.80
N LEU A 266 -16.88 -6.71 -0.82
CA LEU A 266 -17.54 -7.27 -2.00
C LEU A 266 -18.84 -6.55 -2.36
N LEU A 267 -19.63 -6.12 -1.38
CA LEU A 267 -20.86 -5.36 -1.63
C LEU A 267 -20.55 -3.94 -2.11
N LEU A 268 -19.55 -3.28 -1.53
CA LEU A 268 -19.11 -1.96 -1.98
C LEU A 268 -18.59 -1.97 -3.42
N LYS A 269 -18.06 -3.10 -3.93
CA LYS A 269 -17.68 -3.23 -5.34
C LYS A 269 -18.81 -2.86 -6.29
N VAL A 270 -20.06 -3.20 -5.97
CA VAL A 270 -21.22 -2.92 -6.83
C VAL A 270 -21.44 -1.42 -7.00
N LEU A 271 -21.05 -0.62 -6.00
CA LEU A 271 -21.18 0.83 -6.01
C LEU A 271 -20.03 1.52 -6.75
N VAL A 272 -18.96 0.81 -7.13
CA VAL A 272 -17.78 1.40 -7.76
C VAL A 272 -17.84 1.23 -9.28
N VAL A 273 -17.64 2.32 -10.02
CA VAL A 273 -17.62 2.31 -11.49
C VAL A 273 -16.53 1.36 -12.01
N GLY A 274 -16.88 0.50 -12.96
CA GLY A 274 -15.96 -0.47 -13.57
C GLY A 274 -15.73 -1.73 -12.73
N ARG A 275 -16.30 -1.81 -11.52
CA ARG A 275 -16.22 -3.00 -10.67
C ARG A 275 -17.48 -3.84 -10.75
N GLN A 276 -17.26 -5.14 -10.58
CA GLN A 276 -18.29 -6.14 -10.75
C GLN A 276 -18.24 -7.15 -9.60
N LEU A 277 -19.42 -7.55 -9.14
CA LEU A 277 -19.61 -8.67 -8.24
C LEU A 277 -19.98 -9.89 -9.08
N SER A 278 -19.29 -11.00 -8.83
CA SER A 278 -19.48 -12.24 -9.56
C SER A 278 -19.80 -13.39 -8.60
N LEU A 279 -20.38 -14.47 -9.14
CA LEU A 279 -20.70 -15.65 -8.35
C LEU A 279 -19.42 -16.33 -7.85
N GLU A 280 -18.35 -16.26 -8.64
CA GLU A 280 -17.03 -16.81 -8.32
C GLU A 280 -16.42 -16.12 -7.10
N ALA A 281 -16.60 -14.80 -6.98
CA ALA A 281 -16.13 -14.02 -5.83
C ALA A 281 -16.89 -14.38 -4.55
N LEU A 282 -18.20 -14.56 -4.63
CA LEU A 282 -19.03 -14.97 -3.49
C LEU A 282 -18.74 -16.42 -3.07
N GLY A 283 -18.64 -17.34 -4.02
CA GLY A 283 -18.28 -18.74 -3.78
C GLY A 283 -16.86 -18.87 -3.21
N GLY A 284 -15.92 -18.08 -3.74
CA GLY A 284 -14.54 -18.05 -3.26
C GLY A 284 -14.45 -17.48 -1.85
N ALA A 285 -15.20 -16.41 -1.54
CA ALA A 285 -15.29 -15.89 -0.18
C ALA A 285 -15.86 -16.91 0.80
N ALA A 286 -16.95 -17.60 0.45
CA ALA A 286 -17.55 -18.65 1.28
C ALA A 286 -16.56 -19.80 1.53
N LEU A 287 -15.91 -20.31 0.48
CA LEU A 287 -14.92 -21.37 0.58
C LEU A 287 -13.70 -20.93 1.40
N GLY A 288 -13.22 -19.71 1.19
CA GLY A 288 -12.08 -19.16 1.92
C GLY A 288 -12.34 -19.01 3.41
N LEU A 289 -13.56 -18.57 3.79
CA LEU A 289 -14.02 -18.51 5.17
C LEU A 289 -14.21 -19.90 5.78
N LEU A 290 -14.69 -20.88 5.00
CA LEU A 290 -14.77 -22.27 5.44
C LEU A 290 -13.37 -22.85 5.71
N MET A 291 -12.40 -22.62 4.83
CA MET A 291 -11.01 -23.05 5.03
C MET A 291 -10.39 -22.43 6.29
N LEU A 292 -10.79 -21.21 6.65
CA LEU A 292 -10.35 -20.57 7.88
C LEU A 292 -10.79 -21.34 9.13
N LEU A 293 -11.96 -22.01 9.09
CA LEU A 293 -12.45 -22.88 10.18
C LEU A 293 -11.69 -24.21 10.23
N LEU A 294 -11.30 -24.73 9.07
CA LEU A 294 -10.62 -26.03 8.95
C LEU A 294 -9.15 -25.97 9.36
N VAL A 295 -8.46 -24.85 9.09
CA VAL A 295 -7.05 -24.68 9.42
C VAL A 295 -6.89 -24.41 10.92
N ARG A 296 -6.53 -25.48 11.65
CA ARG A 296 -6.20 -25.45 13.08
C ARG A 296 -4.75 -25.01 13.31
N GLY A 297 -4.48 -24.44 14.48
CA GLY A 297 -3.14 -24.00 14.88
C GLY A 297 -2.67 -22.71 14.22
N ASP A 298 -1.35 -22.60 14.02
CA ASP A 298 -0.66 -21.38 13.57
C ASP A 298 -1.10 -20.91 12.18
N GLY A 299 -1.25 -21.82 11.22
CA GLY A 299 -1.81 -21.52 9.90
C GLY A 299 -0.98 -20.60 8.99
N ARG A 300 0.10 -19.98 9.45
CA ARG A 300 0.94 -19.06 8.64
C ARG A 300 1.57 -19.72 7.40
N ALA A 301 1.99 -20.98 7.50
CA ALA A 301 2.47 -21.74 6.35
C ALA A 301 1.36 -21.96 5.30
N VAL A 302 0.15 -22.31 5.77
CA VAL A 302 -1.02 -22.45 4.89
C VAL A 302 -1.38 -21.10 4.25
N ALA A 303 -1.29 -20.00 5.00
CA ALA A 303 -1.52 -18.66 4.47
C ALA A 303 -0.52 -18.30 3.35
N THR A 304 0.76 -18.64 3.56
CA THR A 304 1.84 -18.43 2.59
C THR A 304 1.58 -19.23 1.31
N LEU A 305 1.28 -20.53 1.45
CA LEU A 305 0.96 -21.40 0.33
C LEU A 305 -0.31 -20.95 -0.40
N ALA A 306 -1.32 -20.48 0.33
CA ALA A 306 -2.56 -19.98 -0.26
C ALA A 306 -2.30 -18.73 -1.11
N LEU A 307 -1.56 -17.74 -0.60
CA LEU A 307 -1.24 -16.53 -1.36
C LEU A 307 -0.35 -16.81 -2.58
N CYS A 308 0.67 -17.66 -2.44
CA CYS A 308 1.48 -18.08 -3.58
C CYS A 308 0.65 -18.86 -4.61
N GLY A 309 -0.23 -19.75 -4.13
CA GLY A 309 -1.14 -20.53 -4.98
C GLY A 309 -2.14 -19.64 -5.70
N ALA A 310 -2.68 -18.62 -5.04
CA ALA A 310 -3.58 -17.63 -5.66
C ALA A 310 -2.85 -16.88 -6.79
N PHE A 311 -1.64 -16.38 -6.53
CA PHE A 311 -0.81 -15.71 -7.53
C PHE A 311 -0.52 -16.62 -8.73
N LEU A 312 -0.06 -17.85 -8.51
CA LEU A 312 0.26 -18.79 -9.58
C LEU A 312 -0.98 -19.21 -10.37
N LEU A 313 -2.08 -19.50 -9.68
CA LEU A 313 -3.34 -19.88 -10.32
C LEU A 313 -3.91 -18.73 -11.14
N GLU A 314 -3.77 -17.49 -10.70
CA GLU A 314 -4.19 -16.32 -11.46
C GLU A 314 -3.26 -16.04 -12.64
N ALA A 315 -1.96 -16.09 -12.45
CA ALA A 315 -0.97 -15.73 -13.47
C ALA A 315 -0.89 -16.74 -14.62
N LEU A 316 -1.13 -18.03 -14.36
CA LEU A 316 -0.99 -19.09 -15.36
C LEU A 316 -2.27 -19.37 -16.16
N GLN A 317 -3.35 -18.63 -15.93
CA GLN A 317 -4.58 -18.75 -16.73
C GLN A 317 -4.49 -17.92 -18.00
N SER A 318 -5.13 -18.35 -19.08
CA SER A 318 -5.24 -17.51 -20.28
C SER A 318 -6.11 -16.29 -20.01
N GLY A 319 -5.74 -15.15 -20.60
CA GLY A 319 -6.49 -13.90 -20.49
C GLY A 319 -7.61 -13.79 -21.52
N THR A 320 -8.22 -12.61 -21.62
CA THR A 320 -9.25 -12.33 -22.61
C THR A 320 -8.59 -12.01 -23.96
N GLY A 321 -8.59 -12.96 -24.89
CA GLY A 321 -8.08 -12.77 -26.24
C GLY A 321 -7.35 -14.00 -26.76
N SER A 322 -7.11 -14.03 -28.08
CA SER A 322 -6.42 -15.15 -28.73
C SER A 322 -4.93 -14.89 -28.99
N ALA A 323 -4.47 -13.64 -28.86
CA ALA A 323 -3.10 -13.26 -29.18
C ALA A 323 -2.15 -13.47 -28.00
N THR A 324 -0.98 -14.00 -28.29
CA THR A 324 0.18 -13.99 -27.41
C THR A 324 0.97 -12.69 -27.58
N ARG A 325 1.61 -12.21 -26.51
CA ARG A 325 2.39 -10.97 -26.52
C ARG A 325 3.77 -11.21 -25.93
N ALA A 326 4.78 -10.55 -26.48
CA ALA A 326 6.12 -10.57 -25.93
C ALA A 326 6.20 -9.80 -24.60
N MET A 327 7.20 -10.12 -23.77
CA MET A 327 7.46 -9.43 -22.51
C MET A 327 7.68 -7.93 -22.70
N ASN A 328 6.92 -7.10 -21.99
CA ASN A 328 7.17 -5.68 -21.91
C ASN A 328 8.32 -5.40 -20.92
N TRP A 329 9.35 -4.71 -21.42
CA TRP A 329 10.51 -4.31 -20.64
C TRP A 329 10.49 -2.84 -20.20
N ILE A 330 9.46 -2.08 -20.58
CA ILE A 330 9.32 -0.67 -20.23
C ILE A 330 8.42 -0.55 -18.99
N PRO A 331 8.95 -0.16 -17.83
CA PRO A 331 8.17 -0.09 -16.60
C PRO A 331 6.94 0.81 -16.76
N PHE A 332 5.80 0.31 -16.30
CA PHE A 332 4.49 0.94 -16.23
C PHE A 332 3.85 1.24 -17.59
N LEU A 333 4.45 0.82 -18.71
CA LEU A 333 3.86 1.06 -20.05
C LEU A 333 2.42 0.52 -20.15
N GLY A 334 2.14 -0.67 -19.61
CA GLY A 334 0.79 -1.23 -19.59
C GLY A 334 -0.19 -0.49 -18.68
N HIS A 335 0.32 0.20 -17.65
CA HIS A 335 -0.47 0.84 -16.60
C HIS A 335 -0.78 2.32 -16.88
N MET A 336 -0.24 2.89 -17.95
CA MET A 336 -0.36 4.31 -18.30
C MET A 336 -1.47 4.58 -19.34
N GLN A 337 -2.20 3.55 -19.78
CA GLN A 337 -3.24 3.66 -20.82
C GLN A 337 -4.61 4.05 -20.24
N SER A 338 -4.96 3.53 -19.07
CA SER A 338 -6.20 3.85 -18.36
C SER A 338 -5.98 3.93 -16.85
N VAL A 339 -6.80 4.74 -16.17
CA VAL A 339 -6.90 4.75 -14.71
C VAL A 339 -7.24 3.35 -14.19
N LEU A 340 -8.07 2.59 -14.92
CA LEU A 340 -8.41 1.21 -14.54
C LEU A 340 -7.20 0.27 -14.58
N ASP A 341 -6.16 0.58 -15.35
CA ASP A 341 -4.96 -0.25 -15.43
C ASP A 341 -4.03 0.01 -14.23
N MET A 342 -4.13 1.19 -13.58
CA MET A 342 -3.40 1.47 -12.33
C MET A 342 -3.83 0.57 -11.15
N VAL A 343 -4.99 -0.08 -11.26
CA VAL A 343 -5.46 -1.12 -10.34
C VAL A 343 -4.40 -2.20 -10.16
N ASP A 344 -3.79 -2.60 -11.27
CA ASP A 344 -2.91 -3.75 -11.32
C ASP A 344 -1.67 -3.50 -10.46
N ILE A 345 -1.27 -2.24 -10.26
CA ILE A 345 -0.20 -1.88 -9.32
C ILE A 345 -0.49 -2.38 -7.91
N ILE A 346 -1.70 -2.09 -7.41
CA ILE A 346 -2.09 -2.45 -6.04
C ILE A 346 -2.39 -3.95 -5.98
N THR A 347 -3.08 -4.50 -6.98
CA THR A 347 -3.42 -5.92 -7.10
C THR A 347 -2.17 -6.79 -7.10
N THR A 348 -1.12 -6.39 -7.83
CA THR A 348 0.17 -7.09 -7.87
C THR A 348 0.95 -6.89 -6.58
N ALA A 349 0.97 -5.70 -5.97
CA ALA A 349 1.81 -5.44 -4.80
C ALA A 349 1.32 -6.09 -3.50
N TRP A 350 0.01 -6.08 -3.22
CA TRP A 350 -0.53 -6.45 -1.91
C TRP A 350 -0.21 -7.90 -1.45
N PRO A 351 -0.21 -8.94 -2.32
CA PRO A 351 0.11 -10.31 -1.91
C PRO A 351 1.56 -10.42 -1.44
N PHE A 352 2.49 -9.73 -2.10
CA PHE A 352 3.91 -9.78 -1.71
C PHE A 352 4.20 -8.99 -0.44
N VAL A 353 3.45 -7.92 -0.17
CA VAL A 353 3.46 -7.25 1.15
C VAL A 353 2.92 -8.20 2.23
N ALA A 354 1.88 -8.97 1.93
CA ALA A 354 1.34 -10.00 2.83
C ALA A 354 2.34 -11.13 3.09
N LEU A 355 3.04 -11.61 2.06
CA LEU A 355 4.11 -12.60 2.17
C LEU A 355 5.28 -12.08 3.01
N ALA A 356 5.68 -10.81 2.82
CA ALA A 356 6.69 -10.19 3.67
C ALA A 356 6.24 -10.11 5.13
N TRP A 357 4.98 -9.73 5.38
CA TRP A 357 4.41 -9.75 6.71
C TRP A 357 4.46 -11.16 7.34
N LEU A 358 4.08 -12.20 6.59
CA LEU A 358 4.10 -13.59 7.05
C LEU A 358 5.53 -14.02 7.41
N GLY A 359 6.52 -13.72 6.55
CA GLY A 359 7.92 -14.01 6.83
C GLY A 359 8.47 -13.26 8.05
N LEU A 360 8.14 -11.97 8.19
CA LEU A 360 8.51 -11.14 9.33
C LEU A 360 7.87 -11.64 10.65
N SER A 361 6.65 -12.17 10.58
CA SER A 361 5.92 -12.67 11.75
C SER A 361 6.62 -13.86 12.42
N TYR A 362 7.45 -14.62 11.69
CA TYR A 362 8.26 -15.71 12.26
C TYR A 362 9.44 -15.22 13.10
N LYS A 363 9.73 -13.90 13.08
CA LYS A 363 10.84 -13.27 13.83
C LYS A 363 12.15 -14.05 13.66
N PRO A 364 12.59 -14.30 12.41
CA PRO A 364 13.70 -15.20 12.18
C PRO A 364 15.02 -14.65 12.72
N PRO A 365 15.98 -15.53 13.09
CA PRO A 365 17.25 -15.13 13.71
C PRO A 365 18.15 -14.33 12.76
N ARG A 366 18.03 -14.55 11.44
CA ARG A 366 18.78 -13.85 10.39
C ARG A 366 17.83 -13.12 9.44
N PRO A 367 17.24 -11.99 9.87
CA PRO A 367 16.19 -11.33 9.10
C PRO A 367 16.68 -10.80 7.75
N MET A 368 17.93 -10.33 7.67
CA MET A 368 18.49 -9.84 6.40
C MET A 368 18.73 -10.97 5.39
N THR A 369 19.15 -12.15 5.85
CA THR A 369 19.33 -13.31 4.96
C THR A 369 18.00 -13.70 4.32
N ILE A 370 16.93 -13.77 5.11
CA ILE A 370 15.58 -14.10 4.60
C ILE A 370 15.03 -12.99 3.72
N ALA A 371 15.25 -11.73 4.07
CA ALA A 371 14.88 -10.59 3.23
C ALA A 371 15.50 -10.71 1.83
N VAL A 372 16.81 -10.98 1.74
CA VAL A 372 17.54 -11.09 0.48
C VAL A 372 17.17 -12.37 -0.26
N SER A 373 17.22 -13.54 0.39
CA SER A 373 16.93 -14.81 -0.26
C SER A 373 15.47 -14.89 -0.73
N GLY A 374 14.53 -14.40 0.08
CA GLY A 374 13.12 -14.30 -0.30
C GLY A 374 12.89 -13.26 -1.39
N GLY A 375 13.64 -12.15 -1.39
CA GLY A 375 13.55 -11.13 -2.44
C GLY A 375 14.04 -11.64 -3.79
N LEU A 376 15.14 -12.41 -3.79
CA LEU A 376 15.62 -13.12 -4.99
C LEU A 376 14.61 -14.17 -5.46
N LEU A 377 14.04 -14.96 -4.54
CA LEU A 377 13.01 -15.94 -4.87
C LEU A 377 11.76 -15.28 -5.48
N VAL A 378 11.29 -14.17 -4.91
CA VAL A 378 10.16 -13.41 -5.44
C VAL A 378 10.51 -12.86 -6.82
N CYS A 379 11.65 -12.19 -6.99
CA CYS A 379 12.07 -11.60 -8.25
C CYS A 379 12.21 -12.64 -9.37
N PHE A 380 12.96 -13.71 -9.14
CA PHE A 380 13.14 -14.77 -10.15
C PHE A 380 11.85 -15.56 -10.38
N GLY A 381 11.06 -15.81 -9.33
CA GLY A 381 9.80 -16.51 -9.42
C GLY A 381 8.78 -15.74 -10.26
N THR A 382 8.57 -14.46 -9.98
CA THR A 382 7.65 -13.62 -10.77
C THR A 382 8.19 -13.39 -12.18
N LEU A 383 9.50 -13.16 -12.36
CA LEU A 383 10.08 -13.07 -13.70
C LEU A 383 9.87 -14.35 -14.51
N THR A 384 9.99 -15.52 -13.90
CA THR A 384 9.72 -16.80 -14.56
C THR A 384 8.24 -16.92 -14.95
N VAL A 385 7.33 -16.52 -14.06
CA VAL A 385 5.89 -16.54 -14.32
C VAL A 385 5.53 -15.58 -15.46
N GLU A 386 6.00 -14.34 -15.42
CA GLU A 386 5.83 -13.35 -16.48
C GLU A 386 6.43 -13.86 -17.81
N TRP A 387 7.61 -14.46 -17.76
CA TRP A 387 8.22 -15.05 -18.94
C TRP A 387 7.35 -16.14 -19.57
N LEU A 388 6.76 -17.02 -18.75
CA LEU A 388 5.86 -18.09 -19.21
C LEU A 388 4.56 -17.55 -19.78
N GLN A 389 4.05 -16.42 -19.27
CA GLN A 389 2.82 -15.79 -19.78
C GLN A 389 2.91 -15.37 -21.25
N GLN A 390 4.10 -15.22 -21.83
CA GLN A 390 4.27 -14.96 -23.28
C GLN A 390 3.65 -16.07 -24.14
N SER A 391 3.56 -17.29 -23.61
CA SER A 391 2.94 -18.43 -24.29
C SER A 391 1.43 -18.55 -24.04
N LEU A 392 0.86 -17.71 -23.17
CA LEU A 392 -0.55 -17.74 -22.80
C LEU A 392 -1.34 -16.68 -23.58
N PRO A 393 -2.38 -17.09 -24.34
CA PRO A 393 -3.25 -16.15 -25.05
C PRO A 393 -3.89 -15.13 -24.10
N GLY A 394 -3.98 -13.88 -24.55
CA GLY A 394 -4.67 -12.81 -23.82
C GLY A 394 -3.92 -12.27 -22.61
N ARG A 395 -2.68 -12.72 -22.34
CA ARG A 395 -1.81 -12.15 -21.31
C ARG A 395 -0.91 -11.04 -21.85
N TYR A 396 -0.53 -10.13 -20.97
CA TYR A 396 0.40 -9.03 -21.25
C TYR A 396 1.50 -9.06 -20.20
N PRO A 397 2.59 -9.81 -20.46
CA PRO A 397 3.66 -9.93 -19.49
C PRO A 397 4.40 -8.60 -19.32
N ASP A 398 4.64 -8.18 -18.07
CA ASP A 398 5.19 -6.85 -17.77
C ASP A 398 6.28 -6.89 -16.68
N ILE A 399 7.42 -6.26 -16.95
CA ILE A 399 8.52 -6.13 -15.98
C ILE A 399 8.09 -5.36 -14.72
N THR A 400 7.07 -4.52 -14.84
CA THR A 400 6.49 -3.81 -13.70
C THR A 400 5.93 -4.77 -12.67
N ASP A 401 5.31 -5.89 -13.05
CA ASP A 401 4.77 -6.82 -12.08
C ASP A 401 5.88 -7.49 -11.27
N VAL A 402 7.01 -7.82 -11.92
CA VAL A 402 8.23 -8.31 -11.25
C VAL A 402 8.77 -7.28 -10.25
N ALA A 403 8.87 -6.02 -10.68
CA ALA A 403 9.36 -4.93 -9.84
C ALA A 403 8.46 -4.68 -8.63
N LEU A 404 7.13 -4.63 -8.83
CA LEU A 404 6.15 -4.41 -7.78
C LEU A 404 6.11 -5.56 -6.78
N ALA A 405 6.19 -6.81 -7.25
CA ALA A 405 6.30 -7.97 -6.38
C ALA A 405 7.57 -7.91 -5.51
N THR A 406 8.71 -7.60 -6.13
CA THR A 406 10.00 -7.52 -5.45
C THR A 406 10.03 -6.37 -4.43
N LEU A 407 9.46 -5.22 -4.77
CA LEU A 407 9.33 -4.08 -3.85
C LEU A 407 8.33 -4.37 -2.73
N GLY A 408 7.21 -5.02 -3.04
CA GLY A 408 6.19 -5.45 -2.08
C GLY A 408 6.78 -6.37 -1.01
N TRP A 409 7.69 -7.27 -1.41
CA TRP A 409 8.47 -8.05 -0.47
C TRP A 409 9.54 -7.21 0.25
N GLY A 410 10.40 -6.52 -0.50
CA GLY A 410 11.63 -5.92 -0.01
C GLY A 410 11.43 -4.74 0.94
N LEU A 411 10.46 -3.85 0.69
CA LEU A 411 10.28 -2.63 1.46
C LEU A 411 9.89 -2.89 2.93
N PRO A 412 8.92 -3.77 3.24
CA PRO A 412 8.64 -4.14 4.62
C PRO A 412 9.85 -4.75 5.34
N TRP A 413 10.58 -5.65 4.67
CA TRP A 413 11.79 -6.24 5.25
C TRP A 413 12.85 -5.19 5.52
N TRP A 414 13.11 -4.27 4.60
CA TRP A 414 14.09 -3.22 4.80
C TRP A 414 13.75 -2.31 5.99
N TYR A 415 12.47 -2.01 6.19
CA TYR A 415 12.00 -1.18 7.31
C TYR A 415 12.01 -1.92 8.66
N PHE A 416 11.54 -3.17 8.71
CA PHE A 416 11.39 -3.94 9.96
C PHE A 416 12.62 -4.78 10.33
N ALA A 417 13.40 -5.31 9.37
CA ALA A 417 14.58 -6.14 9.65
C ALA A 417 15.62 -5.42 10.51
N ARG A 418 15.70 -4.09 10.40
CA ARG A 418 16.61 -3.24 11.17
C ARG A 418 16.12 -2.97 12.60
N ARG A 419 14.86 -3.29 12.92
CA ARG A 419 14.20 -2.98 14.19
C ARG A 419 13.97 -4.20 15.07
N PHE A 420 14.21 -5.41 14.57
CA PHE A 420 14.20 -6.58 15.46
C PHE A 420 15.36 -6.49 16.46
N PRO A 421 15.13 -6.80 17.74
CA PRO A 421 16.21 -6.95 18.69
C PRO A 421 17.17 -8.02 18.16
N ARG A 422 18.45 -7.69 18.03
CA ARG A 422 19.46 -8.73 17.83
C ARG A 422 19.43 -9.60 19.08
N PRO A 423 19.41 -10.93 18.98
CA PRO A 423 19.62 -11.76 20.15
C PRO A 423 20.95 -11.32 20.77
N THR A 424 20.89 -10.82 22.00
CA THR A 424 22.08 -10.56 22.81
C THR A 424 22.87 -11.86 22.81
N GLY A 425 24.08 -11.82 22.25
CA GLY A 425 24.95 -12.97 22.22
C GLY A 425 25.01 -13.55 23.62
N GLN A 426 24.72 -14.84 23.74
CA GLN A 426 25.23 -15.62 24.86
C GLN A 426 26.74 -15.35 24.87
N GLY A 427 27.22 -14.80 25.98
CA GLY A 427 28.64 -14.60 26.20
C GLY A 427 29.34 -15.92 25.93
N VAL A 428 30.20 -15.93 24.92
CA VAL A 428 31.27 -16.90 24.82
C VAL A 428 32.22 -16.50 25.95
N ASN A 429 32.07 -17.15 27.10
CA ASN A 429 33.12 -17.29 28.09
C ASN A 429 33.92 -18.54 27.76
#